data_AF-A0AA43QGU2-F1
#
_entry.id   AF-A0AA43QGU2-F1
#
_cell.length_a   1.000
_cell.length_b   1.000
_cell.length_c   1.000
_cell.angle_alpha   90.00
_cell.angle_beta   90.00
_cell.angle_gamma   90.00
#
_symmetry.space_group_name_H-M   'P 1'
#
loop_
_entity.id
_entity.type
_entity.pdbx_description
1 polymer ?
#
loop_
_entity_poly.entity_id
_entity_poly.type
_entity_poly.pdbx_seq_one_letter_code
_entity_poly.pdbx_strand_id
1 'polypeptide(L)'
;MSSINASEDQDEIRPVRSFGPSRSHSQTLAQRRGLSPQTNVDSAMKAHFNQPRKLSMVPASPMVFSSRPMSTLLKPVVNAARSALQMAQDEQDKRYFRSRRLKADHVIEKPWKDAKDPREKWVTIIPLIAGSNGEFIQTTATDENVFTQNGKLHIKPTLQDSNLIEQNNTLHLGAGCTGSLFYECNAVTNTTNGTIIPPIKSGRINTMKGAKIKYGRIEVAATLPSGDWLWPAIWMLPVNNTYGPWPKSGEIDIMESRGNNWTYAQGGNDIISSALHWGPDQRTDAWWQTNVKKEALHTTFAAKEHVFGLEWSEKYLFTYLDNRLAQVLYTPFSKPLWSRGRFPDSDQNGSIILNPWIGGGPSTPFDQEFYLILNVAVGGRNGWFKDGKSGKPWVDTSDSAAKEFWNGKDQWLPTWKEGAEMVVSSVKMWQQLD
;
A
#
# COMPACT_ATOMS: atom_id res chain seq x y z
N MET A 1 25.15 -46.73 -38.36
CA MET A 1 24.62 -48.11 -38.21
C MET A 1 25.38 -48.77 -37.06
N SER A 2 24.75 -49.71 -36.34
CA SER A 2 25.33 -50.77 -35.48
C SER A 2 26.47 -50.42 -34.48
N SER A 3 26.40 -50.66 -33.16
CA SER A 3 26.08 -51.90 -32.41
C SER A 3 27.12 -53.03 -32.63
N ILE A 4 27.52 -53.88 -31.66
CA ILE A 4 27.06 -54.11 -30.27
C ILE A 4 28.15 -54.87 -29.45
N ASN A 5 28.08 -54.84 -28.11
CA ASN A 5 28.58 -55.79 -27.06
C ASN A 5 29.06 -55.01 -25.81
N ALA A 6 28.64 -55.24 -24.56
CA ALA A 6 28.35 -56.46 -23.75
C ALA A 6 29.61 -57.06 -23.06
N SER A 7 29.53 -57.70 -21.89
CA SER A 7 28.42 -57.97 -20.92
C SER A 7 28.52 -57.02 -19.68
N GLU A 8 27.91 -57.16 -18.49
CA GLU A 8 27.09 -58.15 -17.72
C GLU A 8 25.85 -57.42 -17.10
N ASP A 9 24.73 -58.00 -16.64
CA ASP A 9 24.39 -59.20 -15.82
C ASP A 9 24.72 -59.04 -14.30
N GLN A 10 23.80 -59.17 -13.31
CA GLN A 10 22.41 -59.72 -13.31
C GLN A 10 21.36 -58.96 -12.44
N ASP A 11 20.09 -59.28 -12.72
CA ASP A 11 18.82 -58.84 -12.10
C ASP A 11 18.63 -59.27 -10.62
N GLU A 12 17.99 -58.46 -9.74
CA GLU A 12 16.54 -58.28 -9.48
C GLU A 12 15.90 -59.44 -8.65
N ILE A 13 15.07 -59.19 -7.62
CA ILE A 13 13.59 -59.13 -7.68
C ILE A 13 13.01 -58.63 -6.32
N ARG A 14 11.84 -57.98 -6.34
CA ARG A 14 11.08 -57.52 -5.14
C ARG A 14 10.07 -58.56 -4.63
N PRO A 15 9.39 -58.34 -3.48
CA PRO A 15 7.98 -57.91 -3.60
C PRO A 15 7.47 -56.92 -2.54
N VAL A 16 6.23 -56.48 -2.72
CA VAL A 16 5.50 -55.47 -1.91
C VAL A 16 4.46 -56.13 -0.99
N ARG A 17 4.17 -55.55 0.19
CA ARG A 17 2.86 -55.66 0.88
C ARG A 17 2.60 -54.53 1.89
N SER A 18 1.35 -54.41 2.33
CA SER A 18 0.76 -53.29 3.08
C SER A 18 0.03 -53.74 4.36
N PHE A 19 -0.31 -52.77 5.23
CA PHE A 19 -1.46 -52.66 6.18
C PHE A 19 -1.10 -52.28 7.63
N GLY A 20 -1.96 -51.45 8.23
CA GLY A 20 -2.33 -51.54 9.65
C GLY A 20 -1.62 -50.58 10.64
N PRO A 21 -2.37 -49.85 11.50
CA PRO A 21 -1.81 -49.00 12.56
C PRO A 21 -1.84 -49.68 13.95
N SER A 22 -1.04 -49.17 14.89
CA SER A 22 -1.13 -49.51 16.32
C SER A 22 -1.18 -48.25 17.21
N ARG A 23 -1.93 -48.33 18.31
CA ARG A 23 -1.97 -47.33 19.39
C ARG A 23 -1.28 -47.89 20.63
N SER A 24 -0.69 -47.02 21.46
CA SER A 24 -0.39 -47.31 22.87
C SER A 24 -0.54 -46.04 23.72
N HIS A 25 -0.80 -46.21 25.03
CA HIS A 25 -1.02 -45.12 25.99
C HIS A 25 0.09 -45.07 27.06
N SER A 26 0.49 -43.85 27.45
CA SER A 26 0.98 -43.49 28.78
C SER A 26 0.75 -41.98 28.97
N GLN A 27 -0.26 -41.57 29.73
CA GLN A 27 -0.29 -41.39 31.19
C GLN A 27 0.22 -40.02 31.67
N THR A 28 -0.58 -39.42 32.56
CA THR A 28 -0.41 -38.09 33.16
C THR A 28 0.50 -38.10 34.37
N LEU A 29 1.19 -36.99 34.64
CA LEU A 29 1.57 -36.60 36.00
C LEU A 29 1.64 -35.08 36.12
N ALA A 30 0.98 -34.54 37.16
CA ALA A 30 1.04 -33.13 37.52
C ALA A 30 1.88 -32.96 38.80
N GLN A 31 2.63 -31.86 38.91
CA GLN A 31 3.27 -31.48 40.18
C GLN A 31 2.81 -30.10 40.63
N ARG A 32 2.40 -30.02 41.90
CA ARG A 32 2.18 -28.77 42.63
C ARG A 32 3.52 -28.24 43.13
N ARG A 33 3.71 -26.92 43.02
CA ARG A 33 4.31 -26.14 44.10
C ARG A 33 3.47 -24.89 44.28
N GLY A 34 3.15 -24.55 45.51
CA GLY A 34 2.54 -23.28 45.87
C GLY A 34 3.29 -22.69 47.05
N LEU A 35 3.09 -21.40 47.31
CA LEU A 35 3.34 -20.75 48.59
C LEU A 35 2.67 -19.38 48.56
N SER A 36 1.79 -19.13 49.53
CA SER A 36 1.45 -17.77 49.98
C SER A 36 2.46 -17.33 51.04
N PRO A 37 2.51 -16.03 51.38
CA PRO A 37 1.76 -15.64 52.57
C PRO A 37 0.91 -14.37 52.38
N GLN A 38 0.01 -14.15 53.33
CA GLN A 38 -0.83 -12.95 53.41
C GLN A 38 -0.07 -11.80 54.09
N THR A 39 -0.40 -10.57 53.74
CA THR A 39 -0.44 -9.45 54.70
C THR A 39 -1.71 -8.62 54.45
N ASN A 40 -2.55 -8.50 55.48
CA ASN A 40 -3.61 -7.48 55.50
C ASN A 40 -3.01 -6.15 55.97
N VAL A 41 -3.49 -5.04 55.41
CA VAL A 41 -3.52 -3.75 56.13
C VAL A 41 -4.85 -3.07 55.85
N ASP A 42 -5.76 -3.11 56.82
CA ASP A 42 -6.92 -2.23 56.83
C ASP A 42 -6.49 -0.80 57.20
N SER A 43 -7.02 0.20 56.51
CA SER A 43 -7.19 1.54 57.08
C SER A 43 -8.29 2.30 56.36
N ALA A 44 -9.34 2.66 57.09
CA ALA A 44 -10.47 3.39 56.57
C ALA A 44 -10.25 4.91 56.66
N MET A 45 -10.73 5.65 55.66
CA MET A 45 -11.23 7.01 55.87
C MET A 45 -12.60 7.20 55.23
N LYS A 46 -13.63 7.21 56.07
CA LYS A 46 -14.91 7.86 55.77
C LYS A 46 -14.88 9.25 56.38
N ALA A 47 -14.93 10.29 55.55
CA ALA A 47 -15.23 11.65 55.99
C ALA A 47 -16.20 12.30 55.00
N HIS A 48 -17.30 12.82 55.54
CA HIS A 48 -18.35 13.52 54.81
C HIS A 48 -17.84 14.78 54.11
N PHE A 49 -18.48 15.20 53.02
CA PHE A 49 -19.40 16.34 53.08
C PHE A 49 -20.47 16.25 51.98
N ASN A 50 -21.42 17.18 51.97
CA ASN A 50 -22.75 16.97 51.38
C ASN A 50 -23.16 18.11 50.41
N GLN A 51 -24.01 17.76 49.44
CA GLN A 51 -24.84 18.66 48.60
C GLN A 51 -24.13 19.56 47.52
N PRO A 52 -24.86 19.98 46.45
CA PRO A 52 -24.25 20.42 45.20
C PRO A 52 -24.15 21.95 45.02
N ARG A 53 -23.29 22.39 44.08
CA ARG A 53 -23.29 23.78 43.57
C ARG A 53 -24.07 23.92 42.26
N LYS A 54 -24.94 24.93 42.26
CA LYS A 54 -25.96 25.25 41.26
C LYS A 54 -25.39 25.55 39.87
N LEU A 55 -26.24 25.37 38.84
CA LEU A 55 -26.10 26.07 37.56
C LEU A 55 -26.00 27.59 37.79
N SER A 56 -25.24 28.26 36.92
CA SER A 56 -25.28 29.72 36.74
C SER A 56 -25.70 30.02 35.30
N MET A 57 -26.95 30.40 35.10
CA MET A 57 -27.40 30.99 33.83
C MET A 57 -27.04 32.48 33.82
N VAL A 58 -26.39 32.94 32.76
CA VAL A 58 -26.23 34.38 32.46
C VAL A 58 -27.38 34.79 31.53
N PRO A 59 -28.13 35.87 31.82
CA PRO A 59 -29.38 36.16 31.13
C PRO A 59 -29.19 36.88 29.79
N ALA A 60 -30.10 36.63 28.85
CA ALA A 60 -30.24 37.40 27.62
C ALA A 60 -31.45 38.35 27.70
N SER A 61 -31.26 39.63 27.38
CA SER A 61 -32.31 40.65 27.18
C SER A 61 -31.70 41.97 26.69
N PRO A 62 -32.45 42.85 25.99
CA PRO A 62 -33.59 42.56 25.11
C PRO A 62 -33.44 43.24 23.72
N MET A 63 -34.16 42.75 22.71
CA MET A 63 -34.43 43.55 21.50
C MET A 63 -35.53 44.58 21.78
N VAL A 64 -35.42 45.76 21.19
CA VAL A 64 -36.50 46.78 21.15
C VAL A 64 -36.91 47.00 19.70
N PHE A 65 -38.23 47.10 19.47
CA PHE A 65 -38.83 47.27 18.14
C PHE A 65 -38.68 48.68 17.59
N SER A 66 -38.65 48.78 16.26
CA SER A 66 -39.14 49.95 15.50
C SER A 66 -40.17 49.49 14.46
N SER A 67 -40.99 50.40 13.94
CA SER A 67 -42.34 50.07 13.44
C SER A 67 -42.54 50.09 11.93
N ARG A 68 -43.23 49.06 11.43
CA ARG A 68 -44.40 49.03 10.49
C ARG A 68 -44.59 50.21 9.49
N PRO A 69 -45.02 49.93 8.23
CA PRO A 69 -46.26 49.18 7.99
C PRO A 69 -46.25 48.12 6.87
N MET A 70 -47.33 47.33 6.83
CA MET A 70 -47.69 46.43 5.73
C MET A 70 -48.40 47.21 4.61
N SER A 71 -48.29 46.74 3.36
CA SER A 71 -49.38 46.86 2.38
C SER A 71 -49.63 45.50 1.72
N THR A 72 -50.90 45.18 1.54
CA THR A 72 -51.39 43.98 0.84
C THR A 72 -51.43 44.25 -0.67
N LEU A 73 -51.03 43.27 -1.48
CA LEU A 73 -51.38 43.23 -2.90
C LEU A 73 -51.44 41.78 -3.40
N LEU A 74 -52.41 41.50 -4.27
CA LEU A 74 -52.71 40.16 -4.77
C LEU A 74 -51.78 39.78 -5.95
N LYS A 75 -51.52 38.48 -6.12
CA LYS A 75 -50.93 37.95 -7.36
C LYS A 75 -52.02 37.80 -8.42
N PRO A 76 -51.93 38.46 -9.59
CA PRO A 76 -52.67 38.03 -10.78
C PRO A 76 -52.00 36.79 -11.38
N VAL A 77 -52.79 35.81 -11.81
CA VAL A 77 -52.31 34.74 -12.70
C VAL A 77 -52.38 35.28 -14.12
N VAL A 78 -51.23 35.35 -14.81
CA VAL A 78 -51.16 35.79 -16.21
C VAL A 78 -50.56 34.67 -17.06
N ASN A 79 -51.37 34.09 -17.94
CA ASN A 79 -50.88 33.19 -18.99
C ASN A 79 -50.10 34.01 -20.02
N ALA A 80 -48.78 33.87 -20.03
CA ALA A 80 -47.91 34.44 -21.05
C ALA A 80 -47.56 33.38 -22.11
N ALA A 81 -48.25 33.40 -23.24
CA ALA A 81 -47.83 32.63 -24.41
C ALA A 81 -46.48 33.18 -24.93
N ARG A 82 -45.45 32.33 -25.02
CA ARG A 82 -44.14 32.74 -25.54
C ARG A 82 -44.25 33.05 -27.04
N SER A 83 -43.69 34.19 -27.46
CA SER A 83 -43.54 34.54 -28.87
C SER A 83 -42.54 33.62 -29.57
N ALA A 84 -42.83 33.24 -30.83
CA ALA A 84 -41.93 32.43 -31.65
C ALA A 84 -40.54 33.06 -31.83
N LEU A 85 -40.44 34.41 -31.89
CA LEU A 85 -39.15 35.12 -31.90
C LEU A 85 -38.31 34.78 -30.67
N GLN A 86 -38.94 34.72 -29.50
CA GLN A 86 -38.23 34.52 -28.24
C GLN A 86 -37.77 33.07 -28.04
N MET A 87 -38.43 32.10 -28.71
CA MET A 87 -37.94 30.72 -28.79
C MET A 87 -36.81 30.57 -29.82
N ALA A 88 -36.85 31.31 -30.93
CA ALA A 88 -35.75 31.38 -31.90
C ALA A 88 -34.48 32.02 -31.31
N GLN A 89 -34.62 32.93 -30.34
CA GLN A 89 -33.50 33.47 -29.57
C GLN A 89 -32.90 32.42 -28.61
N ASP A 90 -33.73 31.66 -27.87
CA ASP A 90 -33.31 30.63 -26.90
C ASP A 90 -32.53 29.45 -27.55
N GLU A 91 -32.79 29.11 -28.81
CA GLU A 91 -32.01 28.08 -29.52
C GLU A 91 -30.61 28.56 -29.94
N GLN A 92 -30.44 29.85 -30.24
CA GLN A 92 -29.26 30.33 -30.96
C GLN A 92 -27.96 30.32 -30.12
N ASP A 93 -28.09 30.25 -28.79
CA ASP A 93 -26.99 30.21 -27.83
C ASP A 93 -26.48 28.78 -27.50
N LYS A 94 -27.18 27.72 -27.95
CA LYS A 94 -26.76 26.31 -27.79
C LYS A 94 -25.63 25.86 -28.75
N ARG A 95 -24.71 26.77 -29.10
CA ARG A 95 -23.52 26.45 -29.91
C ARG A 95 -22.30 26.22 -29.02
N TYR A 96 -22.05 24.94 -28.73
CA TYR A 96 -20.93 24.44 -27.92
C TYR A 96 -19.52 24.76 -28.46
N PHE A 97 -19.39 25.31 -29.67
CA PHE A 97 -18.13 25.79 -30.22
C PHE A 97 -18.24 27.26 -30.66
N ARG A 98 -17.54 28.16 -29.95
CA ARG A 98 -17.38 29.58 -30.33
C ARG A 98 -16.01 29.79 -30.99
N SER A 99 -15.97 29.94 -32.31
CA SER A 99 -14.73 30.21 -33.06
C SER A 99 -14.24 31.64 -32.81
N ARG A 100 -13.26 31.83 -31.93
CA ARG A 100 -12.56 33.12 -31.77
C ARG A 100 -11.56 33.30 -32.92
N ARG A 101 -11.78 34.31 -33.78
CA ARG A 101 -10.78 34.73 -34.78
C ARG A 101 -9.71 35.55 -34.06
N LEU A 102 -8.52 34.99 -33.91
CA LEU A 102 -7.38 35.66 -33.27
C LEU A 102 -6.69 36.61 -34.28
N LYS A 103 -6.03 37.64 -33.75
CA LYS A 103 -5.15 38.51 -34.54
C LYS A 103 -3.84 37.79 -34.84
N ALA A 104 -3.13 38.21 -35.89
CA ALA A 104 -1.89 37.57 -36.34
C ALA A 104 -0.70 37.74 -35.37
N ASP A 105 -0.82 38.65 -34.41
CA ASP A 105 0.13 38.92 -33.32
C ASP A 105 -0.06 38.00 -32.09
N HIS A 106 -1.18 37.27 -32.00
CA HIS A 106 -1.46 36.39 -30.86
C HIS A 106 -0.68 35.08 -30.95
N VAL A 107 0.37 34.97 -30.13
CA VAL A 107 0.95 33.67 -29.77
C VAL A 107 -0.12 32.88 -29.01
N ILE A 108 -0.68 31.88 -29.68
CA ILE A 108 -1.44 30.82 -29.01
C ILE A 108 -0.42 29.98 -28.24
N GLU A 109 -0.50 29.98 -26.91
CA GLU A 109 0.18 28.97 -26.07
C GLU A 109 -0.33 27.58 -26.44
N LYS A 110 0.60 26.65 -26.73
CA LYS A 110 0.27 25.29 -27.19
C LYS A 110 0.91 24.25 -26.26
N PRO A 111 0.53 24.17 -24.97
CA PRO A 111 1.12 23.23 -24.01
C PRO A 111 0.85 21.73 -24.30
N TRP A 112 0.21 21.43 -25.42
CA TRP A 112 0.08 20.10 -26.01
C TRP A 112 1.07 19.82 -27.16
N LYS A 113 1.91 20.80 -27.52
CA LYS A 113 3.04 20.67 -28.45
C LYS A 113 4.39 20.57 -27.74
N ASP A 114 4.45 20.96 -26.48
CA ASP A 114 5.63 20.75 -25.65
C ASP A 114 5.93 19.25 -25.56
N ALA A 115 7.21 18.89 -25.56
CA ALA A 115 7.65 17.50 -25.43
C ALA A 115 7.47 17.00 -23.99
N LYS A 116 6.22 16.84 -23.58
CA LYS A 116 5.83 16.28 -22.28
C LYS A 116 6.51 14.94 -22.06
N ASP A 117 7.19 14.81 -20.93
CA ASP A 117 7.78 13.55 -20.51
C ASP A 117 6.67 12.47 -20.52
N PRO A 118 6.83 11.33 -21.20
CA PRO A 118 5.86 10.24 -21.18
C PRO A 118 5.43 9.82 -19.76
N ARG A 119 6.31 10.03 -18.76
CA ARG A 119 6.07 9.78 -17.34
C ARG A 119 5.10 10.77 -16.69
N GLU A 120 4.82 11.95 -17.26
CA GLU A 120 3.74 12.84 -16.78
C GLU A 120 2.37 12.13 -16.70
N LYS A 121 2.15 11.12 -17.56
CA LYS A 121 0.94 10.28 -17.55
C LYS A 121 0.88 9.28 -16.40
N TRP A 122 2.04 8.91 -15.84
CA TRP A 122 2.24 7.89 -14.80
C TRP A 122 2.64 8.51 -13.44
N VAL A 123 2.84 9.83 -13.43
CA VAL A 123 2.86 10.75 -12.29
C VAL A 123 4.21 10.76 -11.52
N THR A 124 4.21 11.07 -10.23
CA THR A 124 5.36 11.64 -9.51
C THR A 124 6.30 10.56 -9.02
N ILE A 125 7.55 10.62 -9.48
CA ILE A 125 8.60 9.72 -9.01
C ILE A 125 9.05 10.15 -7.61
N ILE A 126 9.36 9.17 -6.76
CA ILE A 126 9.85 9.36 -5.38
C ILE A 126 11.31 8.90 -5.29
N PRO A 127 12.32 9.80 -5.38
CA PRO A 127 13.68 9.44 -5.02
C PRO A 127 13.88 9.48 -3.50
N LEU A 128 14.16 8.32 -2.91
CA LEU A 128 14.52 8.11 -1.51
C LEU A 128 15.51 6.94 -1.33
N ILE A 129 16.23 6.93 -0.21
CA ILE A 129 17.02 5.82 0.31
C ILE A 129 16.16 5.00 1.28
N ALA A 130 16.02 3.70 1.01
CA ALA A 130 15.29 2.69 1.78
C ALA A 130 13.82 3.01 2.11
N GLY A 131 12.88 2.17 1.63
CA GLY A 131 11.50 2.22 2.10
C GLY A 131 11.37 1.89 3.59
N SER A 132 10.22 2.24 4.17
CA SER A 132 9.90 2.13 5.61
C SER A 132 10.04 0.72 6.20
N ASN A 133 10.19 -0.30 5.36
CA ASN A 133 10.38 -1.70 5.74
C ASN A 133 11.86 -2.15 5.87
N GLY A 134 12.82 -1.22 5.74
CA GLY A 134 14.24 -1.54 5.74
C GLY A 134 14.72 -2.21 4.46
N GLU A 135 14.09 -1.87 3.33
CA GLU A 135 14.39 -2.37 1.98
C GLU A 135 15.79 -1.97 1.51
N PHE A 136 16.44 -2.79 0.69
CA PHE A 136 17.83 -2.59 0.26
C PHE A 136 17.96 -1.72 -1.00
N ILE A 137 17.01 -0.80 -1.21
CA ILE A 137 16.88 0.01 -2.43
C ILE A 137 17.22 1.48 -2.20
N GLN A 138 17.89 2.08 -3.18
CA GLN A 138 17.75 3.48 -3.53
C GLN A 138 16.67 3.55 -4.61
N THR A 139 15.67 4.40 -4.42
CA THR A 139 14.69 4.69 -5.47
C THR A 139 15.17 5.88 -6.31
N THR A 140 15.01 5.80 -7.62
CA THR A 140 15.56 6.76 -8.59
C THR A 140 14.48 7.25 -9.56
N ALA A 141 14.80 8.35 -10.25
CA ALA A 141 14.01 8.91 -11.35
C ALA A 141 14.74 8.83 -12.70
N THR A 142 15.74 7.95 -12.81
CA THR A 142 16.52 7.75 -14.04
C THR A 142 15.86 6.71 -14.93
N ASP A 143 16.08 6.84 -16.24
CA ASP A 143 15.61 5.90 -17.26
C ASP A 143 16.28 4.51 -17.14
N GLU A 144 17.25 4.36 -16.23
CA GLU A 144 17.79 3.07 -15.79
C GLU A 144 16.74 2.22 -15.04
N ASN A 145 15.90 2.85 -14.22
CA ASN A 145 14.97 2.16 -13.32
C ASN A 145 13.49 2.51 -13.55
N VAL A 146 13.18 3.70 -14.11
CA VAL A 146 11.81 4.15 -14.41
C VAL A 146 11.76 4.78 -15.80
N PHE A 147 11.38 3.98 -16.79
CA PHE A 147 11.29 4.38 -18.20
C PHE A 147 9.99 3.92 -18.85
N THR A 148 9.68 4.44 -20.04
CA THR A 148 8.56 3.97 -20.86
C THR A 148 9.06 3.39 -22.18
N GLN A 149 8.68 2.16 -22.50
CA GLN A 149 9.04 1.48 -23.75
C GLN A 149 7.79 0.85 -24.37
N ASN A 150 7.65 0.92 -25.70
CA ASN A 150 6.53 0.32 -26.44
C ASN A 150 5.12 0.71 -25.91
N GLY A 151 4.99 1.90 -25.32
CA GLY A 151 3.75 2.40 -24.71
C GLY A 151 3.48 1.92 -23.27
N LYS A 152 4.29 1.01 -22.73
CA LYS A 152 4.23 0.53 -21.34
C LYS A 152 5.19 1.31 -20.44
N LEU A 153 4.90 1.34 -19.15
CA LEU A 153 5.81 1.79 -18.09
C LEU A 153 6.60 0.58 -17.57
N HIS A 154 7.90 0.76 -17.36
CA HIS A 154 8.79 -0.26 -16.79
C HIS A 154 9.35 0.26 -15.45
N ILE A 155 9.30 -0.59 -14.42
CA ILE A 155 9.96 -0.38 -13.13
C ILE A 155 10.96 -1.51 -12.92
N LYS A 156 12.25 -1.19 -13.04
CA LYS A 156 13.35 -2.16 -13.15
C LYS A 156 14.42 -1.94 -12.08
N PRO A 157 14.59 -2.89 -11.14
CA PRO A 157 15.75 -2.92 -10.26
C PRO A 157 17.07 -3.12 -11.03
N THR A 158 18.14 -2.46 -10.60
CA THR A 158 19.52 -2.62 -11.09
C THR A 158 20.51 -2.63 -9.93
N LEU A 159 21.73 -3.14 -10.14
CA LEU A 159 22.79 -3.03 -9.13
C LEU A 159 23.19 -1.57 -8.90
N GLN A 160 23.60 -1.26 -7.67
CA GLN A 160 24.38 -0.07 -7.37
C GLN A 160 25.80 -0.17 -7.97
N ASP A 161 26.43 0.98 -8.23
CA ASP A 161 27.86 1.05 -8.55
C ASP A 161 28.68 0.46 -7.39
N SER A 162 29.52 -0.55 -7.68
CA SER A 162 30.35 -1.23 -6.68
C SER A 162 31.35 -0.29 -6.00
N ASN A 163 31.80 0.79 -6.65
CA ASN A 163 32.68 1.78 -6.04
C ASN A 163 32.00 2.55 -4.89
N LEU A 164 30.67 2.59 -4.86
CA LEU A 164 29.89 3.18 -3.77
C LEU A 164 29.63 2.17 -2.62
N ILE A 165 29.81 0.87 -2.85
CA ILE A 165 29.50 -0.23 -1.92
C ILE A 165 30.76 -0.84 -1.28
N GLU A 166 31.87 -0.88 -2.03
CA GLU A 166 33.08 -1.62 -1.68
C GLU A 166 34.21 -0.70 -1.17
N GLN A 167 33.98 0.63 -1.18
CA GLN A 167 34.90 1.66 -0.69
C GLN A 167 34.17 2.62 0.26
N ASN A 168 34.88 3.30 1.16
CA ASN A 168 34.29 4.33 2.03
C ASN A 168 33.71 5.47 1.19
N ASN A 169 32.41 5.72 1.28
CA ASN A 169 31.68 6.58 0.35
C ASN A 169 30.43 7.19 0.99
N THR A 170 29.92 8.30 0.43
CA THR A 170 28.68 8.94 0.90
C THR A 170 27.74 9.26 -0.26
N LEU A 171 26.51 8.75 -0.19
CA LEU A 171 25.45 9.02 -1.15
C LEU A 171 24.57 10.15 -0.61
N HIS A 172 24.48 11.24 -1.35
CA HIS A 172 23.63 12.39 -1.04
C HIS A 172 22.67 12.64 -2.22
N LEU A 173 21.36 12.46 -2.02
CA LEU A 173 20.35 12.65 -3.09
C LEU A 173 20.08 14.14 -3.39
N GLY A 174 20.53 15.05 -2.53
CA GLY A 174 20.41 16.50 -2.71
C GLY A 174 18.96 16.96 -2.90
N ALA A 175 18.78 17.99 -3.73
CA ALA A 175 17.47 18.57 -4.04
C ALA A 175 16.53 17.65 -4.85
N GLY A 176 17.03 16.49 -5.32
CA GLY A 176 16.19 15.46 -5.93
C GLY A 176 15.51 14.53 -4.91
N CYS A 177 15.91 14.58 -3.64
CA CYS A 177 15.29 13.78 -2.60
C CYS A 177 13.84 14.21 -2.35
N THR A 178 12.98 13.22 -2.07
CA THR A 178 11.57 13.44 -1.68
C THR A 178 11.26 12.96 -0.26
N GLY A 179 12.25 12.43 0.45
CA GLY A 179 12.20 12.15 1.88
C GLY A 179 12.15 13.43 2.73
N SER A 180 11.71 13.26 3.97
CA SER A 180 11.60 14.31 5.00
C SER A 180 12.67 14.18 6.10
N LEU A 181 13.28 13.00 6.24
CA LEU A 181 14.24 12.64 7.26
C LEU A 181 15.65 12.50 6.65
N PHE A 182 16.67 12.84 7.43
CA PHE A 182 18.06 12.88 6.94
C PHE A 182 18.50 11.57 6.25
N TYR A 183 18.16 10.42 6.81
CA TYR A 183 18.54 9.10 6.29
C TYR A 183 17.78 8.68 5.03
N GLU A 184 16.62 9.27 4.73
CA GLU A 184 15.91 9.04 3.46
C GLU A 184 16.60 9.73 2.27
N CYS A 185 17.53 10.67 2.55
CA CYS A 185 18.25 11.46 1.56
C CYS A 185 19.77 11.28 1.59
N ASN A 186 20.32 10.63 2.62
CA ASN A 186 21.75 10.50 2.87
C ASN A 186 22.08 9.08 3.37
N ALA A 187 23.01 8.41 2.71
CA ALA A 187 23.55 7.11 3.13
C ALA A 187 25.08 7.12 3.13
N VAL A 188 25.69 6.20 3.87
CA VAL A 188 27.15 6.09 4.00
C VAL A 188 27.56 4.63 3.84
N THR A 189 28.58 4.38 3.03
CA THR A 189 29.35 3.14 3.07
C THR A 189 30.56 3.35 3.96
N ASN A 190 30.70 2.48 4.96
CA ASN A 190 31.81 2.43 5.88
C ASN A 190 32.34 0.99 5.94
N THR A 191 33.49 0.76 5.31
CA THR A 191 34.08 -0.56 5.15
C THR A 191 34.48 -1.19 6.49
N THR A 192 34.80 -0.36 7.48
CA THR A 192 35.27 -0.76 8.82
C THR A 192 34.14 -1.30 9.69
N ASN A 193 32.95 -0.68 9.69
CA ASN A 193 31.80 -1.16 10.48
C ASN A 193 30.81 -2.03 9.66
N GLY A 194 30.96 -2.11 8.33
CA GLY A 194 30.13 -2.93 7.46
C GLY A 194 28.81 -2.29 7.02
N THR A 195 28.56 -1.02 7.34
CA THR A 195 27.46 -0.25 6.76
C THR A 195 27.74 -0.03 5.27
N ILE A 196 26.72 -0.16 4.42
CA ILE A 196 26.77 0.19 2.99
C ILE A 196 25.60 1.12 2.65
N ILE A 197 25.75 1.93 1.60
CA ILE A 197 24.59 2.53 0.92
C ILE A 197 23.70 1.42 0.31
N PRO A 198 22.45 1.71 -0.09
CA PRO A 198 21.59 0.69 -0.68
C PRO A 198 22.24 -0.01 -1.90
N PRO A 199 22.38 -1.36 -1.88
CA PRO A 199 23.05 -2.13 -2.92
C PRO A 199 22.29 -2.22 -4.25
N ILE A 200 21.02 -1.80 -4.28
CA ILE A 200 20.14 -1.84 -5.44
C ILE A 200 19.63 -0.44 -5.74
N LYS A 201 19.50 -0.09 -7.02
CA LYS A 201 18.67 1.02 -7.50
C LYS A 201 17.36 0.46 -8.04
N SER A 202 16.24 1.16 -7.84
CA SER A 202 14.92 0.74 -8.33
C SER A 202 13.99 1.95 -8.51
N GLY A 203 12.73 1.73 -8.91
CA GLY A 203 11.72 2.76 -9.03
C GLY A 203 10.60 2.66 -7.98
N ARG A 204 10.18 3.82 -7.48
CA ARG A 204 8.90 4.02 -6.78
C ARG A 204 8.24 5.29 -7.31
N ILE A 205 7.02 5.17 -7.82
CA ILE A 205 6.23 6.29 -8.33
C ILE A 205 4.88 6.35 -7.64
N ASN A 206 4.30 7.55 -7.53
CA ASN A 206 2.98 7.77 -6.96
C ASN A 206 2.11 8.73 -7.77
N THR A 207 0.79 8.64 -7.60
CA THR A 207 -0.15 9.52 -8.30
C THR A 207 -0.48 10.83 -7.56
N MET A 208 0.11 11.08 -6.38
CA MET A 208 -0.32 12.09 -5.39
C MET A 208 -0.52 13.50 -5.96
N LYS A 209 0.38 13.97 -6.84
CA LYS A 209 0.30 15.33 -7.42
C LYS A 209 -0.66 15.46 -8.62
N GLY A 210 -1.14 14.34 -9.17
CA GLY A 210 -1.87 14.31 -10.45
C GLY A 210 -3.23 13.63 -10.38
N ALA A 211 -3.30 12.41 -9.87
CA ALA A 211 -4.53 11.62 -9.76
C ALA A 211 -4.72 11.07 -8.35
N LYS A 212 -5.88 11.35 -7.77
CA LYS A 212 -6.31 10.91 -6.44
C LYS A 212 -7.80 10.61 -6.50
N ILE A 213 -8.28 9.73 -5.63
CA ILE A 213 -9.64 9.19 -5.70
C ILE A 213 -10.14 8.83 -4.29
N LYS A 214 -11.39 9.18 -3.99
CA LYS A 214 -12.16 8.71 -2.84
C LYS A 214 -13.38 7.98 -3.39
N TYR A 215 -13.48 6.68 -3.12
CA TYR A 215 -14.51 5.75 -3.63
C TYR A 215 -14.55 5.60 -5.16
N GLY A 216 -14.95 4.41 -5.62
CA GLY A 216 -14.95 4.02 -7.01
C GLY A 216 -14.05 2.80 -7.27
N ARG A 217 -13.39 2.77 -8.44
CA ARG A 217 -12.64 1.61 -8.94
C ARG A 217 -11.27 2.00 -9.51
N ILE A 218 -10.29 1.13 -9.30
CA ILE A 218 -8.97 1.18 -9.95
C ILE A 218 -8.70 -0.16 -10.64
N GLU A 219 -8.09 -0.10 -11.82
CA GLU A 219 -7.49 -1.25 -12.52
C GLU A 219 -6.04 -0.90 -12.88
N VAL A 220 -5.10 -1.78 -12.52
CA VAL A 220 -3.70 -1.71 -12.96
C VAL A 220 -3.38 -2.98 -13.73
N ALA A 221 -3.18 -2.86 -15.04
CA ALA A 221 -2.77 -3.97 -15.89
C ALA A 221 -1.23 -4.04 -15.92
N ALA A 222 -0.66 -5.14 -15.41
CA ALA A 222 0.78 -5.30 -15.27
C ALA A 222 1.24 -6.76 -15.37
N THR A 223 2.47 -6.97 -15.84
CA THR A 223 3.23 -8.21 -15.64
C THR A 223 4.14 -8.03 -14.42
N LEU A 224 4.13 -8.99 -13.48
CA LEU A 224 4.97 -8.92 -12.29
C LEU A 224 6.39 -9.44 -12.54
N PRO A 225 7.41 -8.93 -11.83
CA PRO A 225 8.77 -9.41 -11.95
C PRO A 225 8.97 -10.81 -11.36
N SER A 226 9.92 -11.55 -11.94
CA SER A 226 10.48 -12.78 -11.38
C SER A 226 11.98 -12.63 -11.13
N GLY A 227 12.44 -13.10 -9.97
CA GLY A 227 13.81 -12.97 -9.47
C GLY A 227 13.80 -12.98 -7.94
N ASP A 228 14.78 -13.64 -7.33
CA ASP A 228 14.84 -13.78 -5.88
C ASP A 228 14.96 -12.41 -5.18
N TRP A 229 14.27 -12.27 -4.04
CA TRP A 229 14.26 -11.07 -3.20
C TRP A 229 13.58 -9.83 -3.79
N LEU A 230 13.00 -9.92 -4.99
CA LEU A 230 12.14 -8.88 -5.55
C LEU A 230 10.78 -8.84 -4.84
N TRP A 231 10.24 -7.64 -4.65
CA TRP A 231 8.96 -7.37 -3.98
C TRP A 231 8.19 -6.28 -4.75
N PRO A 232 7.47 -6.66 -5.83
CA PRO A 232 6.56 -5.75 -6.53
C PRO A 232 5.34 -5.42 -5.65
N ALA A 233 4.90 -4.16 -5.72
CA ALA A 233 3.72 -3.68 -5.01
C ALA A 233 2.89 -2.70 -5.87
N ILE A 234 1.57 -2.83 -5.76
CA ILE A 234 0.53 -1.96 -6.31
C ILE A 234 -0.41 -1.63 -5.14
N TRP A 235 -0.30 -0.42 -4.62
CA TRP A 235 -0.85 -0.05 -3.31
C TRP A 235 -1.25 1.42 -3.25
N MET A 236 -1.86 1.88 -2.15
CA MET A 236 -2.31 3.25 -2.00
C MET A 236 -2.09 3.81 -0.60
N LEU A 237 -1.69 5.08 -0.55
CA LEU A 237 -1.64 5.90 0.67
C LEU A 237 -2.67 7.04 0.61
N PRO A 238 -3.14 7.54 1.76
CA PRO A 238 -4.04 8.69 1.82
C PRO A 238 -3.29 9.97 1.43
N VAL A 239 -3.97 10.88 0.72
CA VAL A 239 -3.40 12.18 0.29
C VAL A 239 -3.08 13.07 1.50
N ASN A 240 -3.86 12.94 2.58
CA ASN A 240 -3.65 13.63 3.84
C ASN A 240 -3.68 12.62 5.00
N ASN A 241 -2.81 12.80 6.00
CA ASN A 241 -2.83 12.04 7.24
C ASN A 241 -3.95 12.53 8.18
N THR A 242 -5.21 12.52 7.71
CA THR A 242 -6.40 13.09 8.38
C THR A 242 -6.59 12.58 9.81
N TYR A 243 -6.26 11.31 10.07
CA TYR A 243 -6.41 10.66 11.37
C TYR A 243 -5.07 10.56 12.15
N GLY A 244 -4.02 11.22 11.66
CA GLY A 244 -2.65 11.11 12.15
C GLY A 244 -1.78 10.16 11.30
N PRO A 245 -0.53 9.92 11.72
CA PRO A 245 0.43 9.12 10.95
C PRO A 245 -0.02 7.67 10.78
N TRP A 246 0.60 6.98 9.83
CA TRP A 246 0.41 5.54 9.57
C TRP A 246 0.48 4.71 10.87
N PRO A 247 -0.39 3.70 11.07
CA PRO A 247 -1.45 3.23 10.16
C PRO A 247 -2.80 3.95 10.38
N LYS A 248 -2.87 5.04 11.16
CA LYS A 248 -4.15 5.67 11.55
C LYS A 248 -4.98 6.18 10.37
N SER A 249 -4.33 6.68 9.33
CA SER A 249 -4.98 7.20 8.12
C SER A 249 -5.16 6.14 7.02
N GLY A 250 -4.80 4.88 7.28
CA GLY A 250 -4.99 3.75 6.37
C GLY A 250 -3.90 3.57 5.30
N GLU A 251 -3.85 2.36 4.74
CA GLU A 251 -3.09 1.96 3.54
C GLU A 251 -3.88 0.85 2.83
N ILE A 252 -3.85 0.81 1.48
CA ILE A 252 -4.63 -0.14 0.68
C ILE A 252 -3.73 -0.89 -0.30
N ASP A 253 -3.47 -2.16 -0.03
CA ASP A 253 -2.60 -3.00 -0.86
C ASP A 253 -3.46 -3.82 -1.83
N ILE A 254 -3.49 -3.35 -3.07
CA ILE A 254 -4.22 -3.99 -4.16
C ILE A 254 -3.53 -5.31 -4.51
N MET A 255 -2.19 -5.27 -4.62
CA MET A 255 -1.35 -6.43 -4.87
C MET A 255 0.05 -6.22 -4.27
N GLU A 256 0.52 -7.20 -3.51
CA GLU A 256 1.94 -7.45 -3.25
C GLU A 256 2.33 -8.86 -3.68
N SER A 257 3.58 -9.08 -4.13
CA SER A 257 4.10 -10.42 -4.38
C SER A 257 5.58 -10.56 -3.98
N ARG A 258 6.12 -11.77 -4.06
CA ARG A 258 7.57 -12.01 -4.11
C ARG A 258 7.94 -12.39 -5.53
N GLY A 259 9.10 -11.96 -6.01
CA GLY A 259 9.64 -12.44 -7.29
C GLY A 259 10.33 -13.81 -7.20
N ASN A 260 10.63 -14.29 -5.98
CA ASN A 260 11.20 -15.61 -5.74
C ASN A 260 10.40 -16.72 -6.46
N ASN A 261 11.05 -17.82 -6.81
CA ASN A 261 10.37 -18.98 -7.38
C ASN A 261 9.25 -19.52 -6.47
N TRP A 262 8.19 -20.10 -7.05
CA TRP A 262 7.06 -20.72 -6.34
C TRP A 262 7.46 -21.74 -5.26
N THR A 263 8.64 -22.34 -5.33
CA THR A 263 9.19 -23.19 -4.26
C THR A 263 9.53 -22.42 -2.96
N TYR A 264 9.34 -21.10 -2.90
CA TYR A 264 9.59 -20.28 -1.72
C TYR A 264 8.59 -20.61 -0.59
N ALA A 265 9.11 -20.91 0.61
CA ALA A 265 8.36 -21.49 1.72
C ALA A 265 7.23 -20.63 2.38
N GLN A 266 6.84 -19.51 1.76
CA GLN A 266 5.69 -18.66 2.16
C GLN A 266 4.84 -18.21 0.95
N GLY A 267 5.07 -18.79 -0.23
CA GLY A 267 4.63 -18.29 -1.53
C GLY A 267 5.68 -17.41 -2.19
N GLY A 268 6.01 -17.70 -3.44
CA GLY A 268 6.86 -16.90 -4.31
C GLY A 268 6.03 -16.07 -5.28
N ASN A 269 6.42 -16.07 -6.55
CA ASN A 269 5.71 -15.41 -7.66
C ASN A 269 4.42 -16.12 -8.09
N ASP A 270 4.07 -17.22 -7.42
CA ASP A 270 2.78 -17.92 -7.46
C ASP A 270 1.77 -17.40 -6.42
N ILE A 271 2.16 -16.48 -5.52
CA ILE A 271 1.26 -15.87 -4.54
C ILE A 271 1.26 -14.35 -4.64
N ILE A 272 0.07 -13.77 -4.81
CA ILE A 272 -0.20 -12.36 -4.49
C ILE A 272 -0.88 -12.24 -3.13
N SER A 273 -0.67 -11.10 -2.46
CA SER A 273 -1.38 -10.68 -1.26
C SER A 273 -2.17 -9.41 -1.54
N SER A 274 -3.33 -9.25 -0.92
CA SER A 274 -4.00 -7.95 -0.76
C SER A 274 -4.19 -7.68 0.74
N ALA A 275 -4.04 -6.43 1.15
CA ALA A 275 -4.12 -6.02 2.54
C ALA A 275 -4.84 -4.67 2.72
N LEU A 276 -5.16 -4.36 3.97
CA LEU A 276 -5.52 -3.02 4.43
C LEU A 276 -4.79 -2.82 5.75
N HIS A 277 -3.89 -1.85 5.87
CA HIS A 277 -3.28 -1.49 7.15
C HIS A 277 -4.13 -0.41 7.84
N TRP A 278 -4.41 -0.59 9.14
CA TRP A 278 -5.22 0.32 9.94
C TRP A 278 -5.06 -0.01 11.43
N GLY A 279 -4.80 1.00 12.25
CA GLY A 279 -4.65 0.82 13.70
C GLY A 279 -4.38 2.15 14.41
N PRO A 280 -4.45 2.18 15.75
CA PRO A 280 -4.07 3.35 16.53
C PRO A 280 -2.56 3.61 16.55
N ASP A 281 -1.70 2.62 16.28
CA ASP A 281 -0.25 2.81 16.11
C ASP A 281 0.40 1.63 15.35
N GLN A 282 1.69 1.73 15.03
CA GLN A 282 2.45 0.73 14.29
C GLN A 282 2.54 -0.66 14.96
N ARG A 283 2.48 -0.74 16.30
CA ARG A 283 2.48 -2.01 17.04
C ARG A 283 1.10 -2.66 17.09
N THR A 284 0.05 -1.88 16.91
CA THR A 284 -1.36 -2.31 16.99
C THR A 284 -2.04 -2.38 15.63
N ASP A 285 -1.29 -2.29 14.53
CA ASP A 285 -1.81 -2.40 13.18
C ASP A 285 -2.58 -3.72 12.96
N ALA A 286 -3.83 -3.60 12.53
CA ALA A 286 -4.77 -4.72 12.39
C ALA A 286 -4.81 -5.33 10.98
N TRP A 287 -3.79 -5.08 10.14
CA TRP A 287 -3.67 -5.61 8.78
C TRP A 287 -3.97 -7.11 8.66
N TRP A 288 -3.57 -7.89 9.68
CA TRP A 288 -3.79 -9.34 9.79
C TRP A 288 -5.28 -9.74 9.86
N GLN A 289 -6.21 -8.82 10.14
CA GLN A 289 -7.66 -9.03 10.07
C GLN A 289 -8.26 -8.75 8.69
N THR A 290 -7.46 -8.19 7.77
CA THR A 290 -7.86 -7.73 6.44
C THR A 290 -6.77 -8.04 5.40
N ASN A 291 -6.05 -9.15 5.59
CA ASN A 291 -5.07 -9.68 4.65
C ASN A 291 -5.61 -10.97 4.03
N VAL A 292 -5.50 -11.11 2.70
CA VAL A 292 -5.77 -12.37 1.99
C VAL A 292 -4.66 -12.64 0.98
N LYS A 293 -4.19 -13.88 0.96
CA LYS A 293 -3.30 -14.41 -0.09
C LYS A 293 -4.11 -15.14 -1.15
N LYS A 294 -3.69 -15.02 -2.41
CA LYS A 294 -4.24 -15.75 -3.55
C LYS A 294 -3.12 -16.50 -4.27
N GLU A 295 -3.24 -17.82 -4.30
CA GLU A 295 -2.39 -18.72 -5.08
C GLU A 295 -2.81 -18.76 -6.55
N ALA A 296 -1.82 -18.87 -7.43
CA ALA A 296 -1.97 -19.12 -8.86
C ALA A 296 -2.16 -20.62 -9.13
N LEU A 297 -3.07 -20.97 -10.05
CA LEU A 297 -3.33 -22.36 -10.42
C LEU A 297 -2.46 -22.76 -11.62
N HIS A 298 -1.46 -23.62 -11.38
CA HIS A 298 -0.55 -24.17 -12.40
C HIS A 298 0.21 -23.11 -13.23
N THR A 299 0.42 -21.92 -12.68
CA THR A 299 1.14 -20.79 -13.30
C THR A 299 1.77 -19.91 -12.21
N THR A 300 2.50 -18.87 -12.60
CA THR A 300 2.89 -17.76 -11.72
C THR A 300 2.22 -16.46 -12.19
N PHE A 301 2.17 -15.44 -11.35
CA PHE A 301 1.67 -14.10 -11.71
C PHE A 301 2.72 -13.26 -12.48
N ALA A 302 3.92 -13.78 -12.63
CA ALA A 302 4.95 -13.24 -13.53
C ALA A 302 4.86 -13.81 -14.97
N ALA A 303 4.09 -14.89 -15.19
CA ALA A 303 4.06 -15.60 -16.48
C ALA A 303 3.33 -14.85 -17.60
N LYS A 304 2.49 -13.86 -17.27
CA LYS A 304 1.75 -13.03 -18.23
C LYS A 304 1.33 -11.70 -17.59
N GLU A 305 0.74 -10.82 -18.42
CA GLU A 305 0.04 -9.64 -17.93
C GLU A 305 -1.27 -10.02 -17.24
N HIS A 306 -1.55 -9.36 -16.11
CA HIS A 306 -2.72 -9.53 -15.25
C HIS A 306 -3.36 -8.17 -14.94
N VAL A 307 -4.65 -8.15 -14.59
CA VAL A 307 -5.31 -6.92 -14.10
C VAL A 307 -5.52 -6.99 -12.60
N PHE A 308 -4.77 -6.18 -11.87
CA PHE A 308 -4.90 -6.01 -10.42
C PHE A 308 -5.91 -4.90 -10.14
N GLY A 309 -7.03 -5.27 -9.52
CA GLY A 309 -8.20 -4.42 -9.38
C GLY A 309 -8.57 -4.13 -7.94
N LEU A 310 -9.09 -2.92 -7.71
CA LEU A 310 -9.65 -2.45 -6.45
C LEU A 310 -11.01 -1.81 -6.74
N GLU A 311 -12.01 -2.06 -5.90
CA GLU A 311 -13.27 -1.33 -5.87
C GLU A 311 -13.68 -1.04 -4.43
N TRP A 312 -13.96 0.23 -4.11
CA TRP A 312 -14.38 0.61 -2.76
C TRP A 312 -15.42 1.72 -2.71
N SER A 313 -16.18 1.73 -1.62
CA SER A 313 -17.25 2.68 -1.30
C SER A 313 -17.32 2.84 0.22
N GLU A 314 -18.20 3.72 0.70
CA GLU A 314 -18.54 3.83 2.13
C GLU A 314 -18.98 2.49 2.77
N LYS A 315 -19.46 1.52 1.95
CA LYS A 315 -20.08 0.27 2.42
C LYS A 315 -19.16 -0.95 2.35
N TYR A 316 -18.17 -0.95 1.47
CA TYR A 316 -17.23 -2.07 1.28
C TYR A 316 -15.95 -1.64 0.58
N LEU A 317 -14.90 -2.45 0.71
CA LEU A 317 -13.71 -2.46 -0.14
C LEU A 317 -13.43 -3.90 -0.59
N PHE A 318 -13.13 -4.12 -1.87
CA PHE A 318 -12.64 -5.41 -2.34
C PHE A 318 -11.55 -5.28 -3.41
N THR A 319 -10.62 -6.23 -3.41
CA THR A 319 -9.61 -6.41 -4.47
C THR A 319 -9.95 -7.61 -5.33
N TYR A 320 -9.48 -7.64 -6.58
CA TYR A 320 -9.75 -8.71 -7.53
C TYR A 320 -8.63 -8.86 -8.57
N LEU A 321 -8.57 -10.03 -9.21
CA LEU A 321 -7.59 -10.38 -10.23
C LEU A 321 -8.27 -10.72 -11.56
N ASP A 322 -7.85 -10.10 -12.66
CA ASP A 322 -8.32 -10.26 -14.04
C ASP A 322 -9.81 -9.91 -14.29
N ASN A 323 -10.70 -10.16 -13.33
CA ASN A 323 -12.14 -9.90 -13.39
C ASN A 323 -12.74 -9.71 -11.98
N ARG A 324 -13.75 -8.85 -11.82
CA ARG A 324 -14.41 -8.51 -10.54
C ARG A 324 -15.05 -9.70 -9.80
N LEU A 325 -15.28 -10.83 -10.48
CA LEU A 325 -15.76 -12.08 -9.87
C LEU A 325 -14.65 -12.89 -9.17
N ALA A 326 -13.40 -12.70 -9.58
CA ALA A 326 -12.23 -13.35 -8.97
C ALA A 326 -11.65 -12.45 -7.87
N GLN A 327 -12.44 -12.25 -6.83
CA GLN A 327 -12.05 -11.46 -5.64
C GLN A 327 -10.86 -12.10 -4.91
N VAL A 328 -10.04 -11.25 -4.29
CA VAL A 328 -8.93 -11.64 -3.42
C VAL A 328 -9.28 -11.25 -1.97
N LEU A 329 -9.29 -9.96 -1.64
CA LEU A 329 -9.79 -9.45 -0.36
C LEU A 329 -11.21 -8.91 -0.51
N TYR A 330 -12.09 -9.17 0.47
CA TYR A 330 -13.38 -8.50 0.61
C TYR A 330 -13.58 -8.03 2.06
N THR A 331 -13.69 -6.71 2.25
CA THR A 331 -13.82 -6.04 3.55
C THR A 331 -15.13 -5.25 3.58
N PRO A 332 -16.20 -5.76 4.24
CA PRO A 332 -17.40 -4.97 4.45
C PRO A 332 -17.18 -3.93 5.55
N PHE A 333 -17.76 -2.74 5.36
CA PHE A 333 -17.83 -1.66 6.35
C PHE A 333 -19.19 -1.68 7.06
N SER A 334 -19.59 -2.86 7.57
CA SER A 334 -20.85 -3.03 8.31
C SER A 334 -20.75 -2.67 9.80
N LYS A 335 -19.56 -2.30 10.27
CA LYS A 335 -19.25 -1.79 11.61
C LYS A 335 -17.95 -0.98 11.59
N PRO A 336 -17.73 -0.01 12.50
CA PRO A 336 -16.48 0.73 12.59
C PRO A 336 -15.25 -0.17 12.75
N LEU A 337 -14.13 0.23 12.14
CA LEU A 337 -12.89 -0.55 12.20
C LEU A 337 -12.33 -0.64 13.62
N TRP A 338 -12.54 0.36 14.48
CA TRP A 338 -12.24 0.26 15.92
C TRP A 338 -12.87 -1.00 16.55
N SER A 339 -14.15 -1.27 16.23
CA SER A 339 -14.91 -2.45 16.68
C SER A 339 -14.63 -3.72 15.86
N ARG A 340 -13.85 -3.64 14.78
CA ARG A 340 -13.22 -4.79 14.11
C ARG A 340 -11.95 -5.17 14.87
N GLY A 341 -11.04 -4.22 15.05
CA GLY A 341 -9.67 -4.42 15.56
C GLY A 341 -9.57 -5.07 16.94
N ARG A 342 -10.46 -4.70 17.88
CA ARG A 342 -10.38 -5.12 19.30
C ARG A 342 -9.04 -4.73 19.95
N PHE A 343 -8.62 -3.49 19.71
CA PHE A 343 -7.41 -2.94 20.31
C PHE A 343 -7.49 -2.95 21.85
N PRO A 344 -6.36 -3.13 22.56
CA PRO A 344 -6.35 -3.09 24.02
C PRO A 344 -6.56 -1.65 24.52
N ASP A 345 -7.10 -1.52 25.75
CA ASP A 345 -7.36 -0.20 26.35
C ASP A 345 -6.07 0.61 26.63
N SER A 346 -4.93 -0.07 26.78
CA SER A 346 -3.61 0.54 26.98
C SER A 346 -2.51 -0.14 26.18
N ASP A 347 -1.43 0.61 25.90
CA ASP A 347 -0.19 0.09 25.33
C ASP A 347 0.63 -0.71 26.35
N GLN A 348 1.80 -1.19 25.93
CA GLN A 348 2.75 -1.94 26.77
C GLN A 348 3.35 -1.13 27.93
N ASN A 349 3.22 0.20 27.91
CA ASN A 349 3.67 1.11 28.96
C ASN A 349 2.53 1.54 29.90
N GLY A 350 1.29 1.06 29.68
CA GLY A 350 0.10 1.46 30.42
C GLY A 350 -0.52 2.80 29.98
N SER A 351 -0.09 3.36 28.85
CA SER A 351 -0.68 4.56 28.25
C SER A 351 -1.96 4.21 27.50
N ILE A 352 -3.04 4.96 27.76
CA ILE A 352 -4.37 4.69 27.18
C ILE A 352 -4.33 4.84 25.65
N ILE A 353 -4.82 3.84 24.93
CA ILE A 353 -4.92 3.89 23.47
C ILE A 353 -6.21 4.62 23.08
N LEU A 354 -6.06 5.86 22.63
CA LEU A 354 -7.18 6.69 22.16
C LEU A 354 -7.59 6.28 20.74
N ASN A 355 -8.90 6.12 20.51
CA ASN A 355 -9.48 5.88 19.19
C ASN A 355 -9.29 7.13 18.29
N PRO A 356 -8.52 7.04 17.18
CA PRO A 356 -8.32 8.17 16.27
C PRO A 356 -9.54 8.43 15.36
N TRP A 357 -10.52 7.54 15.34
CA TRP A 357 -11.69 7.56 14.46
C TRP A 357 -12.99 7.91 15.21
N ILE A 358 -12.90 8.64 16.33
CA ILE A 358 -14.08 9.15 17.04
C ILE A 358 -14.85 10.12 16.14
N GLY A 359 -16.14 9.83 15.91
CA GLY A 359 -16.97 10.57 14.96
C GLY A 359 -16.83 10.12 13.49
N GLY A 360 -15.94 9.16 13.21
CA GLY A 360 -15.82 8.52 11.89
C GLY A 360 -16.97 7.56 11.58
N GLY A 361 -17.13 7.25 10.30
CA GLY A 361 -18.09 6.27 9.80
C GLY A 361 -17.55 4.82 9.86
N PRO A 362 -18.36 3.83 9.42
CA PRO A 362 -17.92 2.44 9.38
C PRO A 362 -16.70 2.16 8.47
N SER A 363 -16.48 3.00 7.46
CA SER A 363 -15.35 2.90 6.51
C SER A 363 -14.06 3.56 6.98
N THR A 364 -14.09 4.42 7.99
CA THR A 364 -12.92 5.18 8.46
C THR A 364 -11.76 4.23 8.85
N PRO A 365 -10.53 4.43 8.35
CA PRO A 365 -10.00 5.61 7.66
C PRO A 365 -10.06 5.59 6.11
N PHE A 366 -10.70 4.59 5.50
CA PHE A 366 -10.79 4.45 4.03
C PHE A 366 -11.88 5.32 3.37
N ASP A 367 -12.22 6.44 4.04
CA ASP A 367 -13.19 7.46 3.64
C ASP A 367 -12.53 8.75 3.10
N GLN A 368 -11.19 8.78 3.04
CA GLN A 368 -10.38 9.88 2.51
C GLN A 368 -10.06 9.73 1.02
N GLU A 369 -9.45 10.76 0.42
CA GLU A 369 -8.79 10.62 -0.88
C GLU A 369 -7.49 9.82 -0.74
N PHE A 370 -7.32 8.79 -1.57
CA PHE A 370 -6.10 8.00 -1.68
C PHE A 370 -5.42 8.23 -3.04
N TYR A 371 -4.10 8.04 -3.09
CA TYR A 371 -3.28 8.04 -4.30
C TYR A 371 -2.59 6.69 -4.49
N LEU A 372 -2.44 6.25 -5.74
CA LEU A 372 -1.82 4.98 -6.11
C LEU A 372 -0.29 5.09 -6.06
N ILE A 373 0.37 3.99 -5.71
CA ILE A 373 1.81 3.81 -5.67
C ILE A 373 2.17 2.53 -6.43
N LEU A 374 3.25 2.59 -7.22
CA LEU A 374 3.81 1.47 -7.97
C LEU A 374 5.31 1.40 -7.70
N ASN A 375 5.82 0.24 -7.29
CA ASN A 375 7.26 0.01 -7.12
C ASN A 375 7.66 -1.47 -7.27
N VAL A 376 8.97 -1.69 -7.39
CA VAL A 376 9.60 -2.98 -7.11
C VAL A 376 10.64 -2.77 -6.01
N ALA A 377 10.28 -3.11 -4.78
CA ALA A 377 11.24 -3.16 -3.68
C ALA A 377 12.13 -4.40 -3.80
N VAL A 378 13.27 -4.40 -3.08
CA VAL A 378 14.21 -5.51 -3.07
C VAL A 378 14.77 -5.72 -1.66
N GLY A 379 14.76 -6.97 -1.19
CA GLY A 379 15.13 -7.31 0.18
C GLY A 379 14.22 -6.64 1.21
N GLY A 380 14.71 -6.53 2.45
CA GLY A 380 13.94 -5.98 3.58
C GLY A 380 14.32 -6.66 4.89
N ARG A 381 14.07 -5.98 6.02
CA ARG A 381 14.35 -6.49 7.39
C ARG A 381 13.08 -6.80 8.21
N ASN A 382 11.92 -6.80 7.56
CA ASN A 382 10.60 -6.85 8.19
C ASN A 382 9.99 -8.27 8.27
N GLY A 383 10.75 -9.34 8.02
CA GLY A 383 10.22 -10.70 7.95
C GLY A 383 9.44 -11.06 6.67
N TRP A 384 9.32 -10.14 5.69
CA TRP A 384 8.69 -10.44 4.39
C TRP A 384 9.43 -11.56 3.66
N PHE A 385 10.76 -11.60 3.77
CA PHE A 385 11.60 -12.74 3.40
C PHE A 385 12.09 -13.43 4.67
N LYS A 386 11.53 -14.60 5.01
CA LYS A 386 11.81 -15.28 6.29
C LYS A 386 13.24 -15.79 6.42
N ASP A 387 13.85 -15.52 7.58
CA ASP A 387 15.16 -16.04 7.98
C ASP A 387 15.26 -17.58 7.88
N GLY A 388 16.43 -18.07 7.46
CA GLY A 388 16.72 -19.51 7.37
C GLY A 388 15.86 -20.26 6.35
N LYS A 389 15.40 -19.58 5.28
CA LYS A 389 14.62 -20.17 4.17
C LYS A 389 15.18 -19.79 2.80
N SER A 390 15.04 -20.70 1.84
CA SER A 390 15.28 -20.47 0.40
C SER A 390 16.63 -19.82 0.06
N GLY A 391 17.69 -20.10 0.82
CA GLY A 391 19.02 -19.52 0.57
C GLY A 391 19.14 -18.02 0.87
N LYS A 392 18.23 -17.42 1.66
CA LYS A 392 18.29 -16.01 2.07
C LYS A 392 19.68 -15.66 2.62
N PRO A 393 20.45 -14.75 1.99
CA PRO A 393 21.84 -14.51 2.36
C PRO A 393 22.02 -13.57 3.57
N TRP A 394 20.96 -12.94 4.07
CA TRP A 394 20.99 -12.04 5.23
C TRP A 394 20.06 -12.49 6.36
N VAL A 395 20.32 -12.00 7.57
CA VAL A 395 19.42 -12.14 8.74
C VAL A 395 18.77 -10.79 9.05
N ASP A 396 17.47 -10.76 9.33
CA ASP A 396 16.72 -9.50 9.50
C ASP A 396 17.23 -8.64 10.67
N THR A 397 17.73 -9.27 11.75
CA THR A 397 18.31 -8.60 12.92
C THR A 397 19.78 -8.21 12.76
N SER A 398 20.39 -8.43 11.59
CA SER A 398 21.81 -8.09 11.38
C SER A 398 22.00 -6.63 10.97
N ASP A 399 22.85 -5.88 11.67
CA ASP A 399 23.23 -4.52 11.28
C ASP A 399 23.78 -4.49 9.83
N SER A 400 24.56 -5.52 9.45
CA SER A 400 25.16 -5.68 8.12
C SER A 400 24.26 -6.36 7.07
N ALA A 401 22.96 -6.56 7.32
CA ALA A 401 22.05 -7.31 6.43
C ALA A 401 22.08 -6.88 4.94
N ALA A 402 22.25 -5.58 4.65
CA ALA A 402 22.37 -5.09 3.28
C ALA A 402 23.70 -5.50 2.62
N LYS A 403 24.80 -5.55 3.39
CA LYS A 403 26.11 -6.02 2.95
C LYS A 403 26.15 -7.54 2.80
N GLU A 404 25.47 -8.27 3.67
CA GLU A 404 25.19 -9.71 3.51
C GLU A 404 24.45 -10.01 2.19
N PHE A 405 23.40 -9.23 1.90
CA PHE A 405 22.69 -9.30 0.63
C PHE A 405 23.60 -8.99 -0.58
N TRP A 406 24.43 -7.94 -0.54
CA TRP A 406 25.40 -7.63 -1.60
C TRP A 406 26.45 -8.72 -1.80
N ASN A 407 26.93 -9.33 -0.71
CA ASN A 407 27.88 -10.44 -0.77
C ASN A 407 27.25 -11.71 -1.36
N GLY A 408 25.94 -11.91 -1.15
CA GLY A 408 25.18 -13.01 -1.76
C GLY A 408 24.84 -12.84 -3.24
N LYS A 409 25.25 -11.75 -3.90
CA LYS A 409 24.79 -11.40 -5.27
C LYS A 409 25.04 -12.48 -6.31
N ASP A 410 26.13 -13.21 -6.23
CA ASP A 410 26.47 -14.27 -7.18
C ASP A 410 25.52 -15.48 -7.08
N GLN A 411 24.72 -15.58 -6.01
CA GLN A 411 23.68 -16.59 -5.83
C GLN A 411 22.33 -16.12 -6.38
N TRP A 412 21.90 -14.90 -6.07
CA TRP A 412 20.54 -14.42 -6.39
C TRP A 412 20.44 -13.62 -7.70
N LEU A 413 21.47 -12.86 -8.09
CA LEU A 413 21.45 -12.06 -9.32
C LEU A 413 21.27 -12.91 -10.60
N PRO A 414 21.83 -14.13 -10.71
CA PRO A 414 21.55 -15.02 -11.85
C PRO A 414 20.08 -15.45 -12.00
N THR A 415 19.21 -15.17 -11.02
CA THR A 415 17.75 -15.38 -11.12
C THR A 415 17.03 -14.18 -11.75
N TRP A 416 17.64 -12.99 -11.74
CA TRP A 416 17.10 -11.75 -12.33
C TRP A 416 17.36 -11.72 -13.85
N LYS A 417 16.82 -12.69 -14.57
CA LYS A 417 16.94 -12.82 -16.03
C LYS A 417 15.93 -11.90 -16.73
N GLU A 418 15.59 -12.22 -17.98
CA GLU A 418 14.41 -11.65 -18.65
C GLU A 418 13.19 -11.82 -17.72
N GLY A 419 12.48 -10.72 -17.45
CA GLY A 419 11.39 -10.68 -16.48
C GLY A 419 11.74 -10.11 -15.09
N ALA A 420 12.94 -9.61 -14.84
CA ALA A 420 13.29 -8.94 -13.57
C ALA A 420 12.77 -7.48 -13.43
N GLU A 421 11.62 -7.14 -14.02
CA GLU A 421 11.01 -5.80 -13.97
C GLU A 421 9.47 -5.88 -13.90
N MET A 422 8.83 -4.90 -13.28
CA MET A 422 7.36 -4.75 -13.33
C MET A 422 6.99 -3.91 -14.55
N VAL A 423 6.19 -4.48 -15.45
CA VAL A 423 5.82 -3.84 -16.72
C VAL A 423 4.32 -3.54 -16.71
N VAL A 424 3.96 -2.26 -16.65
CA VAL A 424 2.58 -1.77 -16.50
C VAL A 424 2.07 -1.26 -17.85
N SER A 425 0.98 -1.85 -18.37
CA SER A 425 0.39 -1.48 -19.67
C SER A 425 -0.71 -0.42 -19.56
N SER A 426 -1.46 -0.40 -18.46
CA SER A 426 -2.45 0.65 -18.17
C SER A 426 -2.73 0.80 -16.69
N VAL A 427 -2.97 2.05 -16.26
CA VAL A 427 -3.63 2.40 -15.00
C VAL A 427 -4.93 3.09 -15.37
N LYS A 428 -6.04 2.71 -14.73
CA LYS A 428 -7.36 3.30 -14.95
C LYS A 428 -7.98 3.59 -13.58
N MET A 429 -8.60 4.75 -13.42
CA MET A 429 -9.34 5.13 -12.23
C MET A 429 -10.72 5.65 -12.63
N TRP A 430 -11.76 5.19 -11.92
CA TRP A 430 -13.13 5.68 -12.06
C TRP A 430 -13.66 6.03 -10.69
N GLN A 431 -13.80 7.31 -10.40
CA GLN A 431 -14.36 7.76 -9.13
C GLN A 431 -15.88 7.53 -9.09
N GLN A 432 -16.41 7.16 -7.92
CA GLN A 432 -17.86 7.18 -7.69
C GLN A 432 -18.34 8.64 -7.71
N LEU A 433 -19.36 8.94 -8.51
CA LEU A 433 -20.06 10.23 -8.45
C LEU A 433 -21.04 10.21 -7.27
N ASP A 434 -21.15 11.35 -6.58
CA ASP A 434 -22.10 11.60 -5.48
C ASP A 434 -23.55 11.78 -6.00
#